data_AF-A0AA40WFI2-F1
#
_entry.id   AF-A0AA40WFI2-F1
#
_cell.length_a   1.000
_cell.length_b   1.000
_cell.length_c   1.000
_cell.angle_alpha   90.00
_cell.angle_beta   90.00
_cell.angle_gamma   90.00
#
_symmetry.space_group_name_H-M   'P 1'
#
loop_
_entity.id
_entity.type
_entity.pdbx_description
1 polymer ?
#
loop_
_entity_poly.entity_id
_entity_poly.type
_entity_poly.pdbx_seq_one_letter_code
_entity_poly.pdbx_strand_id
1 'polypeptide(L)'
;MKLALVNRQVILPESGTESFQCHASTLVRLPCGTLVAAWFAGLREGSEDTAIWLSRYEHNIWTTPQRVAAREGEAHWNPVLFYPSDKLWLFYKVGSDVHVWKTWFITSSDRGFTWS
;
A
#
# COMPACT_ATOMS: atom_id res chain seq x y z
N MET A 1 -19.99 -17.86 -16.81
CA MET A 1 -20.08 -17.08 -15.54
C MET A 1 -19.91 -15.61 -15.88
N LYS A 2 -20.87 -14.74 -15.52
CA LYS A 2 -20.72 -13.29 -15.66
C LYS A 2 -20.27 -12.72 -14.31
N LEU A 3 -19.25 -11.88 -14.30
CA LEU A 3 -18.88 -11.11 -13.13
C LEU A 3 -19.88 -9.96 -12.97
N ALA A 4 -20.32 -9.72 -11.74
CA ALA A 4 -21.16 -8.58 -11.40
C ALA A 4 -20.38 -7.65 -10.46
N LEU A 5 -20.48 -6.34 -10.70
CA LEU A 5 -19.93 -5.36 -9.79
C LEU A 5 -20.79 -5.32 -8.52
N VAL A 6 -20.21 -5.71 -7.38
CA VAL A 6 -20.90 -5.68 -6.08
C VAL A 6 -20.70 -4.35 -5.37
N ASN A 7 -19.50 -3.77 -5.47
CA ASN A 7 -19.13 -2.53 -4.79
C ASN A 7 -17.95 -1.86 -5.51
N ARG A 8 -17.88 -0.53 -5.47
CA ARG A 8 -16.76 0.28 -5.96
C ARG A 8 -16.55 1.47 -5.02
N GLN A 9 -15.33 1.63 -4.51
CA GLN A 9 -14.92 2.73 -3.65
C GLN A 9 -13.55 3.24 -4.10
N VAL A 10 -13.28 4.52 -3.86
CA VAL A 10 -11.98 5.14 -4.13
C VAL A 10 -11.19 5.17 -2.82
N ILE A 11 -9.93 4.73 -2.89
CA ILE A 11 -9.02 4.64 -1.74
C ILE A 11 -7.71 5.38 -2.01
N LEU A 12 -7.75 6.42 -2.84
CA LEU A 12 -6.56 7.22 -3.08
C LEU A 12 -6.39 8.24 -1.95
N PRO A 13 -5.15 8.55 -1.54
CA PRO A 13 -4.90 9.60 -0.56
C PRO A 13 -5.49 10.92 -1.06
N GLU A 14 -6.07 11.70 -0.16
CA GLU A 14 -6.52 13.04 -0.50
C GLU A 14 -5.29 13.90 -0.79
N SER A 15 -5.18 14.38 -2.02
CA SER A 15 -4.26 15.45 -2.38
C SER A 15 -5.07 16.69 -2.71
N GLY A 16 -4.65 17.84 -2.19
CA GLY A 16 -5.32 19.11 -2.47
C GLY A 16 -5.26 19.48 -3.96
N THR A 17 -4.26 20.26 -4.36
CA THR A 17 -4.14 20.81 -5.72
C THR A 17 -3.16 20.08 -6.63
N GLU A 18 -2.44 19.09 -6.11
CA GLU A 18 -1.42 18.37 -6.87
C GLU A 18 -1.89 16.99 -7.32
N SER A 19 -1.55 16.64 -8.56
CA SER A 19 -1.83 15.35 -9.18
C SER A 19 -0.92 14.28 -8.58
N PHE A 20 -1.49 13.27 -7.92
CA PHE A 20 -0.74 12.10 -7.45
C PHE A 20 -0.87 10.94 -8.44
N GLN A 21 0.25 10.32 -8.77
CA GLN A 21 0.28 9.05 -9.49
C GLN A 21 0.25 7.92 -8.47
N CYS A 22 -0.56 6.91 -8.71
CA CYS A 22 -0.60 5.68 -7.93
C CYS A 22 -0.43 4.47 -8.83
N HIS A 23 0.37 3.48 -8.39
CA HIS A 23 0.66 2.30 -9.22
C HIS A 23 1.08 1.10 -8.35
N ALA A 24 1.20 -0.07 -8.99
CA ALA A 24 1.58 -1.35 -8.40
C ALA A 24 0.81 -1.73 -7.12
N SER A 25 -0.51 -1.89 -7.22
CA SER A 25 -1.32 -2.30 -6.09
C SER A 25 -1.18 -3.80 -5.76
N THR A 26 -1.34 -4.11 -4.48
CA THR A 26 -1.37 -5.47 -3.91
C THR A 26 -2.54 -5.58 -2.93
N LEU A 27 -3.08 -6.78 -2.75
CA LEU A 27 -4.21 -7.06 -1.87
C LEU A 27 -3.99 -8.37 -1.12
N VAL A 28 -4.32 -8.42 0.18
CA VAL A 28 -4.42 -9.66 0.95
C VAL A 28 -5.72 -9.71 1.73
N ARG A 29 -6.24 -10.91 1.96
CA ARG A 29 -7.36 -11.16 2.88
C ARG A 29 -6.83 -11.77 4.16
N LEU A 30 -7.12 -11.14 5.30
CA LEU A 30 -6.76 -11.64 6.62
C LEU A 30 -7.78 -12.68 7.12
N PRO A 31 -7.43 -13.55 8.10
CA PRO A 31 -8.34 -14.55 8.64
C PRO A 31 -9.64 -13.98 9.21
N CYS A 32 -9.61 -12.76 9.75
CA CYS A 32 -10.80 -12.06 10.25
C CYS A 32 -11.73 -11.51 9.15
N GLY A 33 -11.41 -11.73 7.87
CA GLY A 33 -12.20 -11.26 6.73
C GLY A 33 -11.83 -9.87 6.21
N THR A 34 -11.07 -9.09 6.97
CA THR A 34 -10.51 -7.80 6.53
C THR A 34 -9.71 -7.98 5.24
N LEU A 35 -9.95 -7.13 4.24
CA LEU A 35 -9.01 -6.98 3.11
C LEU A 35 -8.03 -5.86 3.42
N VAL A 36 -6.78 -6.03 3.04
CA VAL A 36 -5.75 -4.99 3.14
C VAL A 36 -5.21 -4.77 1.75
N ALA A 37 -5.29 -3.53 1.26
CA ALA A 37 -4.73 -3.10 -0.02
C ALA A 37 -3.56 -2.16 0.22
N ALA A 38 -2.49 -2.29 -0.56
CA ALA A 38 -1.37 -1.35 -0.56
C ALA A 38 -0.96 -1.01 -1.99
N TRP A 39 -0.37 0.16 -2.18
CA TRP A 39 0.14 0.68 -3.45
C TRP A 39 1.21 1.73 -3.15
N PHE A 40 2.02 2.11 -4.15
CA PHE A 40 2.84 3.30 -4.00
C PHE A 40 2.14 4.52 -4.61
N ALA A 41 2.35 5.70 -4.04
CA ALA A 41 1.88 6.95 -4.61
C ALA A 41 2.79 8.13 -4.26
N GLY A 42 2.87 9.08 -5.17
CA GLY A 42 3.65 10.33 -5.10
C GLY A 42 3.33 11.23 -6.29
N LEU A 43 4.05 12.35 -6.44
CA LEU A 43 3.87 13.31 -7.52
C LEU A 43 4.09 12.66 -8.91
N ARG A 44 5.12 11.82 -9.02
CA ARG A 44 5.41 11.04 -10.23
C ARG A 44 6.06 9.73 -9.84
N GLU A 45 5.85 8.69 -10.65
CA GLU A 45 6.63 7.47 -10.55
C GLU A 45 8.15 7.77 -10.44
N GLY A 46 8.73 7.38 -9.31
CA GLY A 46 10.15 7.56 -8.95
C GLY A 46 10.56 8.89 -8.36
N SER A 47 9.63 9.78 -8.05
CA SER A 47 9.94 10.96 -7.25
C SER A 47 10.23 10.61 -5.80
N GLU A 48 11.05 11.43 -5.15
CA GLU A 48 11.50 11.23 -3.76
C GLU A 48 10.37 11.28 -2.72
N ASP A 49 9.20 11.82 -3.09
CA ASP A 49 8.00 11.83 -2.26
C ASP A 49 7.15 10.56 -2.39
N THR A 50 7.54 9.63 -3.28
CA THR A 50 6.80 8.37 -3.44
C THR A 50 6.89 7.54 -2.16
N ALA A 51 5.72 7.18 -1.62
CA ALA A 51 5.57 6.41 -0.39
C ALA A 51 4.68 5.19 -0.59
N ILE A 52 4.75 4.23 0.33
CA ILE A 52 3.80 3.12 0.39
C ILE A 52 2.58 3.54 1.19
N TRP A 53 1.43 3.42 0.54
CA TRP A 53 0.11 3.70 1.10
C TRP A 53 -0.66 2.40 1.28
N LEU A 54 -1.56 2.40 2.26
CA LEU A 54 -2.35 1.23 2.63
C LEU A 54 -3.75 1.64 3.08
N SER A 55 -4.75 0.84 2.71
CA SER A 55 -6.12 0.97 3.19
C SER A 55 -6.68 -0.41 3.54
N ARG A 56 -7.62 -0.45 4.48
CA ARG A 56 -8.25 -1.66 4.99
C ARG A 56 -9.73 -1.65 4.68
N TYR A 57 -10.26 -2.78 4.23
CA TYR A 57 -11.68 -2.97 3.98
C TYR A 57 -12.31 -3.74 5.12
N GLU A 58 -13.18 -3.08 5.87
CA GLU A 58 -13.90 -3.62 7.02
C GLU A 58 -15.32 -3.07 7.03
N HIS A 59 -16.30 -3.87 7.43
CA HIS A 59 -17.71 -3.42 7.53
C HIS A 59 -18.23 -2.73 6.26
N ASN A 60 -17.88 -3.28 5.09
CA ASN A 60 -18.21 -2.77 3.76
C ASN A 60 -17.62 -1.40 3.37
N ILE A 61 -16.68 -0.86 4.14
CA ILE A 61 -16.02 0.42 3.87
C ILE A 61 -14.50 0.27 3.84
N TRP A 62 -13.85 1.05 2.99
CA TRP A 62 -12.40 1.22 3.06
C TRP A 62 -12.04 2.34 4.03
N THR A 63 -11.01 2.12 4.85
CA THR A 63 -10.45 3.16 5.73
C THR A 63 -9.74 4.24 4.93
N THR A 64 -9.62 5.44 5.50
CA THR A 64 -8.75 6.48 4.94
C THR A 64 -7.33 5.92 4.71
N PRO A 65 -6.75 6.09 3.51
CA PRO A 65 -5.41 5.60 3.21
C PRO A 65 -4.37 6.14 4.19
N GLN A 66 -3.51 5.26 4.67
CA GLN A 66 -2.42 5.57 5.60
C GLN A 66 -1.09 5.41 4.89
N ARG A 67 -0.19 6.36 5.10
CA ARG A 67 1.21 6.27 4.63
C ARG A 67 1.99 5.41 5.62
N VAL A 68 2.40 4.20 5.20
CA VAL A 68 2.99 3.18 6.09
C VAL A 68 4.50 3.02 5.93
N ALA A 69 5.07 3.44 4.80
CA ALA A 69 6.51 3.52 4.61
C ALA A 69 6.87 4.72 3.73
N ALA A 70 7.74 5.59 4.25
CA ALA A 70 8.29 6.74 3.56
C ALA A 70 9.63 7.13 4.19
N ARG A 71 10.57 7.59 3.37
CA ARG A 71 11.81 8.21 3.83
C ARG A 71 12.11 9.41 2.95
N GLU A 72 12.55 10.49 3.58
CA GLU A 72 12.89 11.71 2.88
C GLU A 72 14.03 11.46 1.89
N GLY A 73 13.87 11.93 0.66
CA GLY A 73 14.87 11.77 -0.41
C GLY A 73 14.93 10.36 -1.03
N GLU A 74 14.06 9.42 -0.65
CA GLU A 74 14.08 8.05 -1.18
C GLU A 74 12.72 7.63 -1.75
N ALA A 75 12.67 7.33 -3.05
CA ALA A 75 11.48 6.80 -3.69
C ALA A 75 11.17 5.36 -3.21
N HIS A 76 9.89 5.10 -2.90
CA HIS A 76 9.38 3.79 -2.49
C HIS A 76 8.49 3.15 -3.56
N TRP A 77 8.58 1.83 -3.73
CA TRP A 77 7.96 1.16 -4.87
C TRP A 77 7.40 -0.23 -4.57
N ASN A 78 6.55 -0.69 -5.48
CA ASN A 78 6.15 -2.08 -5.70
C ASN A 78 5.86 -2.85 -4.41
N PRO A 79 4.88 -2.41 -3.59
CA PRO A 79 4.52 -3.12 -2.38
C PRO A 79 3.96 -4.51 -2.69
N VAL A 80 4.32 -5.48 -1.86
CA VAL A 80 3.78 -6.84 -1.88
C VAL A 80 3.33 -7.20 -0.46
N LEU A 81 2.03 -7.39 -0.29
CA LEU A 81 1.44 -7.85 0.98
C LEU A 81 1.46 -9.36 1.03
N PHE A 82 1.86 -9.91 2.17
CA PHE A 82 1.91 -11.35 2.39
C PHE A 82 1.51 -11.68 3.84
N TYR A 83 0.59 -12.62 4.02
CA TYR A 83 0.16 -13.09 5.34
C TYR A 83 0.34 -14.61 5.41
N PRO A 84 1.50 -15.11 5.86
CA PRO A 84 1.76 -16.55 5.91
C PRO A 84 1.01 -17.25 7.04
N SER A 85 0.84 -16.61 8.20
CA SER A 85 0.22 -17.24 9.37
C SER A 85 -0.15 -16.25 10.47
N ASP A 86 0.83 -15.53 11.01
CA ASP A 86 0.70 -14.76 12.26
C ASP A 86 0.80 -13.25 12.03
N LYS A 87 1.77 -12.83 11.22
CA LYS A 87 2.06 -11.44 10.92
C LYS A 87 1.69 -11.10 9.50
N LEU A 88 1.27 -9.86 9.32
CA LEU A 88 1.17 -9.25 8.00
C LEU A 88 2.54 -8.70 7.62
N TRP A 89 3.07 -9.17 6.49
CA TRP A 89 4.30 -8.70 5.90
C TRP A 89 3.99 -7.75 4.75
N LEU A 90 4.79 -6.70 4.64
CA LEU A 90 4.78 -5.78 3.53
C LEU A 90 6.22 -5.62 3.04
N PHE A 91 6.51 -6.23 1.89
CA PHE A 91 7.77 -6.04 1.19
C PHE A 91 7.62 -4.87 0.21
N TYR A 92 8.67 -4.09 0.01
CA TYR A 92 8.67 -2.96 -0.93
C TYR A 92 10.10 -2.66 -1.39
N LYS A 93 10.25 -1.79 -2.38
CA LYS A 93 11.57 -1.33 -2.85
C LYS A 93 11.84 0.09 -2.41
N VAL A 94 13.11 0.41 -2.17
CA VAL A 94 13.58 1.76 -1.85
C VAL A 94 14.81 2.08 -2.67
N GLY A 95 14.80 3.21 -3.38
CA GLY A 95 15.90 3.71 -4.20
C GLY A 95 15.40 4.59 -5.35
N SER A 96 16.31 5.35 -5.97
CA SER A 96 15.97 6.30 -7.04
C SER A 96 15.42 5.65 -8.30
N ASP A 97 15.85 4.43 -8.62
CA ASP A 97 15.45 3.70 -9.81
C ASP A 97 15.67 2.18 -9.67
N VAL A 98 15.23 1.45 -10.71
CA VAL A 98 15.22 -0.02 -10.77
C VAL A 98 16.61 -0.68 -10.72
N HIS A 99 17.68 0.07 -10.97
CA HIS A 99 19.05 -0.45 -10.97
C HIS A 99 19.70 -0.39 -9.58
N VAL A 100 19.26 0.52 -8.72
CA VAL A 100 19.88 0.75 -7.40
C VAL A 100 18.96 0.42 -6.23
N TRP A 101 17.67 0.23 -6.47
CA TRP A 101 16.72 -0.05 -5.40
C TRP A 101 17.02 -1.34 -4.64
N LYS A 102 16.69 -1.33 -3.34
CA LYS A 102 16.84 -2.49 -2.44
C LYS A 102 15.47 -2.93 -1.94
N THR A 103 15.34 -4.22 -1.65
CA THR A 103 14.14 -4.73 -0.97
C THR A 103 14.20 -4.35 0.51
N TRP A 104 13.12 -3.77 0.99
CA TRP A 104 12.83 -3.53 2.39
C TRP A 104 11.57 -4.31 2.77
N PHE A 105 11.38 -4.49 4.07
CA PHE A 105 10.13 -5.03 4.58
C PHE A 105 9.80 -4.40 5.93
N ILE A 106 8.49 -4.35 6.21
CA ILE A 106 7.94 -4.07 7.52
C ILE A 106 6.91 -5.16 7.84
N THR A 107 6.69 -5.39 9.13
CA THR A 107 5.71 -6.37 9.60
C THR A 107 4.71 -5.74 10.55
N SER A 108 3.50 -6.29 10.58
CA SER A 108 2.45 -5.88 11.50
C SER A 108 1.91 -7.10 12.24
N SER A 109 1.85 -6.97 13.57
CA SER A 109 1.25 -7.98 14.46
C SER A 109 -0.21 -7.63 14.85
N ASP A 110 -0.73 -6.50 14.37
CA ASP A 110 -2.05 -5.97 14.70
C ASP A 110 -2.91 -5.75 13.45
N ARG A 111 -2.70 -6.56 12.41
CA ARG A 111 -3.51 -6.57 11.17
C ARG A 111 -3.35 -5.30 10.32
N GLY A 112 -2.19 -4.66 10.38
CA GLY A 112 -1.83 -3.50 9.58
C GLY A 112 -2.26 -2.17 10.20
N PHE A 113 -2.47 -2.10 11.53
CA PHE A 113 -2.64 -0.81 12.21
C PHE A 113 -1.28 -0.17 12.50
N THR A 114 -0.32 -0.96 12.98
CA THR A 114 1.05 -0.53 13.24
C THR A 114 2.07 -1.45 12.57
N TRP A 115 3.27 -0.91 12.34
CA TRP A 115 4.34 -1.55 11.57
C TRP A 115 5.69 -1.43 12.26
N SER A 116 6.56 -2.41 12.06
CA SER A 116 7.94 -2.47 12.56
C SER A 116 8.89 -3.07 11.52
#